data_AF-A0A7Z0WIX4-F1
#
_entry.id   AF-A0A7Z0WIX4-F1
#
_cell.length_a   1.000
_cell.length_b   1.000
_cell.length_c   1.000
_cell.angle_alpha   90.00
_cell.angle_beta   90.00
_cell.angle_gamma   90.00
#
_symmetry.space_group_name_H-M   'P 1'
#
loop_
_entity.id
_entity.type
_entity.pdbx_description
1 polymer ?
#
loop_
_entity_poly.entity_id
_entity_poly.type
_entity_poly.pdbx_seq_one_letter_code
_entity_poly.pdbx_strand_id
1 'polypeptide(L)'
;MTTRRRWAVSNGRGTAARIITGVGALFALIEVVYILLILFGANQVNSFFQFVKSLAEPLALFFPGLFNLANNSLETLLNYGLAAVFWVVVAGFVARIVS
;
A
#
# COMPACT_ATOMS: atom_id res chain seq x y z
N MET A 1 0.86 51.97 6.80
CA MET A 1 0.92 50.58 7.34
C MET A 1 -0.32 49.84 6.82
N THR A 2 -0.17 49.00 5.81
CA THR A 2 -1.33 48.32 5.18
C THR A 2 -0.97 46.87 4.91
N THR A 3 -1.21 46.03 5.92
CA THR A 3 -0.92 44.60 5.88
C THR A 3 -1.99 43.90 5.06
N ARG A 4 -1.75 43.66 3.77
CA ARG A 4 -2.61 42.79 2.95
C ARG A 4 -2.39 41.34 3.38
N ARG A 5 -3.21 40.86 4.33
CA ARG A 5 -3.35 39.43 4.60
C ARG A 5 -3.92 38.77 3.34
N ARG A 6 -3.04 38.14 2.55
CA ARG A 6 -3.42 37.22 1.48
C ARG A 6 -4.06 36.01 2.14
N TRP A 7 -5.37 35.94 2.07
CA TRP A 7 -6.16 34.77 2.41
C TRP A 7 -5.67 33.61 1.55
N ALA A 8 -5.02 32.63 2.18
CA ALA A 8 -4.66 31.39 1.54
C ALA A 8 -5.97 30.68 1.17
N VAL A 9 -6.26 30.64 -0.12
CA VAL A 9 -7.32 29.80 -0.68
C VAL A 9 -6.89 28.37 -0.41
N SER A 10 -7.43 27.73 0.64
CA SER A 10 -7.28 26.31 0.85
C SER A 10 -8.09 25.59 -0.21
N ASN A 11 -7.43 25.27 -1.33
CA ASN A 11 -7.99 24.43 -2.39
C ASN A 11 -8.48 23.11 -1.77
N GLY A 12 -9.81 22.87 -1.75
CA GLY A 12 -10.40 21.59 -1.34
C GLY A 12 -9.89 20.37 -2.11
N ARG A 13 -9.21 20.60 -3.24
CA ARG A 13 -8.45 19.61 -4.02
C ARG A 13 -7.26 19.01 -3.26
N GLY A 14 -6.63 19.76 -2.35
CA GLY A 14 -5.49 19.29 -1.58
C GLY A 14 -5.86 18.28 -0.47
N THR A 15 -7.07 18.34 0.06
CA THR A 15 -7.53 17.44 1.13
C THR A 15 -7.89 16.06 0.58
N ALA A 16 -8.72 16.00 -0.47
CA ALA A 16 -9.11 14.74 -1.09
C ALA A 16 -7.90 13.97 -1.62
N ALA A 17 -6.95 14.68 -2.23
CA ALA A 17 -5.75 14.07 -2.73
C ALA A 17 -4.83 13.52 -1.62
N ARG A 18 -4.66 14.24 -0.50
CA ARG A 18 -3.91 13.73 0.65
C ARG A 18 -4.52 12.45 1.22
N ILE A 19 -5.85 12.36 1.25
CA ILE A 19 -6.55 11.17 1.72
C ILE A 19 -6.24 9.99 0.80
N ILE A 20 -6.37 10.16 -0.52
CA ILE A 20 -6.11 9.08 -1.49
C ILE A 20 -4.65 8.62 -1.42
N THR A 21 -3.70 9.55 -1.38
CA THR A 21 -2.27 9.21 -1.25
C THR A 21 -1.98 8.51 0.08
N GLY A 22 -2.59 8.97 1.17
CA GLY A 22 -2.46 8.35 2.49
C GLY A 22 -3.00 6.92 2.51
N VAL A 23 -4.16 6.67 1.89
CA VAL A 23 -4.76 5.34 1.79
C VAL A 23 -3.88 4.40 0.94
N GLY A 24 -3.39 4.85 -0.22
CA GLY A 24 -2.48 4.04 -1.04
C GLY A 24 -1.17 3.70 -0.33
N ALA A 25 -0.61 4.65 0.42
CA ALA A 25 0.58 4.41 1.24
C ALA A 25 0.31 3.41 2.39
N LEU A 26 -0.88 3.48 3.01
CA LEU A 26 -1.29 2.54 4.05
C LEU A 26 -1.39 1.11 3.50
N PHE A 27 -1.98 0.95 2.31
CA PHE A 27 -2.10 -0.34 1.65
C PHE A 27 -0.74 -0.94 1.29
N ALA A 28 0.16 -0.12 0.72
CA ALA A 28 1.54 -0.54 0.48
C ALA A 28 2.24 -1.02 1.76
N LEU A 29 2.03 -0.32 2.88
CA LEU A 29 2.62 -0.70 4.17
C LEU A 29 2.10 -2.05 4.67
N ILE A 30 0.80 -2.32 4.54
CA ILE A 30 0.19 -3.60 4.93
C ILE A 30 0.81 -4.76 4.12
N GLU A 31 0.92 -4.60 2.81
CA GLU A 31 1.55 -5.59 1.92
C GLU A 31 3.01 -5.87 2.29
N VAL A 32 3.80 -4.82 2.55
CA VAL A 32 5.19 -4.97 2.99
C VAL A 32 5.28 -5.73 4.31
N VAL A 33 4.43 -5.42 5.29
CA VAL A 33 4.40 -6.14 6.57
C VAL A 33 4.04 -7.62 6.37
N TYR A 34 3.06 -7.92 5.50
CA TYR A 34 2.69 -9.30 5.19
C TYR A 34 3.87 -10.09 4.60
N ILE A 35 4.56 -9.50 3.62
CA ILE A 35 5.77 -10.08 3.00
C ILE A 35 6.86 -10.34 4.05
N LEU A 36 7.11 -9.37 4.94
CA LEU A 36 8.11 -9.52 6.00
C LEU A 36 7.73 -10.65 6.96
N LEU A 37 6.46 -10.79 7.34
CA LEU A 37 6.00 -11.90 8.19
C LEU A 37 6.30 -13.25 7.53
N ILE A 38 6.09 -13.38 6.23
CA ILE A 38 6.41 -14.62 5.49
C ILE A 38 7.92 -14.86 5.43
N LEU A 39 8.71 -13.83 5.11
CA LEU A 39 10.17 -13.90 5.04
C LEU A 39 10.81 -14.27 6.37
N PHE A 40 10.30 -13.73 7.48
CA PHE A 40 10.75 -14.07 8.82
C PHE A 40 10.19 -15.41 9.32
N GLY A 41 9.42 -16.13 8.51
CA GLY A 41 8.85 -17.43 8.88
C GLY A 41 7.85 -17.32 10.04
N ALA A 42 7.11 -16.22 10.11
CA ALA A 42 6.10 -16.02 11.13
C ALA A 42 5.09 -17.17 11.12
N ASN A 43 4.70 -17.61 12.31
CA ASN A 43 3.77 -18.71 12.48
C ASN A 43 2.42 -18.38 11.83
N GLN A 44 2.06 -19.10 10.77
CA GLN A 44 0.83 -18.87 10.00
C GLN A 44 -0.45 -19.19 10.78
N VAL A 45 -0.33 -19.92 11.89
CA VAL A 45 -1.43 -20.23 12.81
C VAL A 45 -1.67 -19.08 13.81
N ASN A 46 -0.80 -18.07 13.84
CA ASN A 46 -0.96 -16.90 14.71
C ASN A 46 -2.11 -16.01 14.22
N SER A 47 -2.98 -15.59 15.14
CA SER A 47 -4.10 -14.68 14.87
C SER A 47 -3.66 -13.37 14.24
N PHE A 48 -2.48 -12.85 14.59
CA PHE A 48 -1.91 -11.65 13.98
C PHE A 48 -1.55 -11.87 12.50
N PHE A 49 -0.94 -13.02 12.18
CA PHE A 49 -0.63 -13.37 10.79
C PHE A 49 -1.91 -13.51 9.96
N GLN A 50 -2.92 -14.20 10.49
CA GLN A 50 -4.21 -14.38 9.83
C GLN A 50 -4.93 -13.04 9.62
N PHE A 51 -4.86 -12.14 10.60
CA PHE A 51 -5.39 -10.78 10.48
C PHE A 51 -4.72 -10.02 9.33
N VAL A 52 -3.39 -9.98 9.30
CA VAL A 52 -2.65 -9.28 8.22
C VAL A 52 -2.93 -9.94 6.86
N LYS A 53 -2.97 -11.26 6.77
CA LYS A 53 -3.33 -12.01 5.56
C LYS A 53 -4.73 -11.64 5.06
N SER A 54 -5.70 -11.52 5.96
CA SER A 54 -7.08 -11.16 5.60
C SER A 54 -7.20 -9.72 5.05
N LEU A 55 -6.26 -8.83 5.41
CA LEU A 55 -6.17 -7.51 4.82
C LEU A 55 -5.42 -7.54 3.48
N ALA A 56 -4.34 -8.32 3.38
CA ALA A 56 -3.50 -8.41 2.20
C ALA A 56 -4.20 -9.10 1.01
N GLU A 57 -4.97 -10.17 1.23
CA GLU A 57 -5.68 -10.88 0.15
C GLU A 57 -6.54 -9.96 -0.75
N PRO A 58 -7.44 -9.12 -0.22
CA PRO A 58 -8.20 -8.18 -1.05
C PRO A 58 -7.36 -7.02 -1.59
N LEU A 59 -6.26 -6.64 -0.92
CA LEU A 59 -5.37 -5.55 -1.34
C LEU A 59 -4.45 -5.93 -2.49
N ALA A 60 -4.07 -7.20 -2.57
CA ALA A 60 -3.32 -7.77 -3.67
C ALA A 60 -4.16 -7.92 -4.94
N LEU A 61 -5.49 -7.72 -4.86
CA LEU A 61 -6.41 -7.69 -6.00
C LEU A 61 -6.32 -8.96 -6.87
N PHE A 62 -5.69 -8.85 -8.03
CA PHE A 62 -5.52 -9.90 -9.05
C PHE A 62 -4.08 -10.40 -9.18
N PHE A 63 -3.16 -9.90 -8.35
CA PHE A 63 -1.77 -10.35 -8.32
C PHE A 63 -1.56 -11.73 -7.68
N PRO A 64 -2.31 -12.17 -6.65
CA PRO A 64 -2.18 -13.51 -6.09
C PRO A 64 -2.45 -14.59 -7.14
N GLY A 65 -1.47 -15.48 -7.35
CA GLY A 65 -1.59 -16.59 -8.28
C GLY A 65 -1.20 -16.30 -9.74
N LEU A 66 -0.70 -15.10 -10.07
CA LEU A 66 -0.17 -14.80 -11.41
C LEU A 66 1.10 -15.59 -11.72
N PHE A 67 1.96 -15.72 -10.71
CA PHE A 67 3.11 -16.60 -10.78
C PHE A 67 2.78 -17.87 -10.00
N ASN A 68 2.95 -19.02 -10.67
CA ASN A 68 2.82 -20.33 -10.05
C ASN A 68 4.23 -20.94 -10.03
N LEU A 69 4.89 -20.87 -8.88
CA LEU A 69 6.28 -21.32 -8.72
C LEU A 69 6.30 -22.52 -7.78
N ALA A 70 7.18 -23.49 -8.06
CA ALA A 70 7.30 -24.71 -7.25
C ALA A 70 7.68 -24.45 -5.76
N ASN A 71 8.06 -23.22 -5.41
CA ASN A 71 8.40 -22.82 -4.06
C ASN A 71 7.41 -21.77 -3.55
N ASN A 72 6.51 -22.18 -2.65
CA ASN A 72 5.44 -21.35 -2.08
C ASN A 72 5.93 -20.01 -1.50
N SER A 73 7.13 -19.98 -0.89
CA SER A 73 7.65 -18.75 -0.29
C SER A 73 8.06 -17.73 -1.36
N LEU A 74 8.68 -18.18 -2.44
CA LEU A 74 9.06 -17.33 -3.56
C LEU A 74 7.85 -16.86 -4.37
N GLU A 75 6.86 -17.74 -4.54
CA GLU A 75 5.59 -17.39 -5.16
C GLU A 75 4.89 -16.25 -4.40
N THR A 76 4.79 -16.39 -3.08
CA THR A 76 4.14 -15.40 -2.24
C THR A 76 4.91 -14.08 -2.24
N LEU A 77 6.25 -14.15 -2.17
CA LEU A 77 7.10 -12.96 -2.27
C LEU A 77 6.91 -12.22 -3.60
N LEU A 78 6.80 -12.93 -4.73
CA LEU A 78 6.62 -12.32 -6.04
C LEU A 78 5.22 -11.75 -6.24
N ASN A 79 4.17 -12.52 -5.92
CA ASN A 79 2.79 -12.08 -6.10
C ASN A 79 2.46 -10.88 -5.21
N TYR A 80 2.75 -10.97 -3.90
CA TYR A 80 2.48 -9.88 -2.96
C TYR A 80 3.52 -8.76 -3.06
N GLY A 81 4.78 -9.07 -3.38
CA GLY A 81 5.82 -8.06 -3.63
C GLY A 81 5.51 -7.17 -4.84
N LEU A 82 4.98 -7.76 -5.92
CA LEU A 82 4.52 -7.00 -7.07
C LEU A 82 3.33 -6.09 -6.71
N ALA A 83 2.39 -6.59 -5.88
CA ALA A 83 1.28 -5.79 -5.37
C ALA A 83 1.77 -4.60 -4.51
N ALA A 84 2.77 -4.82 -3.65
CA ALA A 84 3.39 -3.75 -2.86
C ALA A 84 4.02 -2.67 -3.76
N VAL A 85 4.81 -3.08 -4.76
CA VAL A 85 5.41 -2.15 -5.73
C VAL A 85 4.33 -1.39 -6.51
N PHE A 86 3.26 -2.07 -6.92
CA PHE A 86 2.13 -1.43 -7.58
C PHE A 86 1.52 -0.31 -6.72
N TRP A 87 1.23 -0.56 -5.45
CA TRP A 87 0.68 0.45 -4.55
C TRP A 87 1.65 1.62 -4.29
N VAL A 88 2.96 1.37 -4.18
CA VAL A 88 3.97 2.44 -4.08
C VAL A 88 3.99 3.30 -5.34
N VAL A 89 3.94 2.68 -6.53
CA VAL A 89 3.88 3.39 -7.82
C VAL A 89 2.59 4.19 -7.95
N VAL A 90 1.44 3.60 -7.62
CA VAL A 90 0.13 4.29 -7.64
C VAL A 90 0.12 5.45 -6.67
N ALA A 91 0.58 5.26 -5.43
CA ALA A 91 0.64 6.32 -4.43
C ALA A 91 1.59 7.46 -4.87
N GLY A 92 2.77 7.11 -5.41
CA GLY A 92 3.73 8.08 -5.93
C GLY A 92 3.23 8.82 -7.17
N PHE A 93 2.56 8.13 -8.09
CA PHE A 93 1.99 8.73 -9.31
C PHE A 93 0.84 9.68 -8.99
N VAL A 94 -0.07 9.30 -8.09
CA VAL A 94 -1.14 10.17 -7.60
C VAL A 94 -0.58 11.39 -6.87
N ALA A 95 0.43 11.20 -6.01
CA ALA A 95 1.10 12.30 -5.31
C ALA A 95 1.68 13.33 -6.30
N ARG A 96 2.24 12.86 -7.41
CA ARG A 96 2.89 13.67 -8.43
C ARG A 96 1.93 14.36 -9.40
N ILE A 97 0.73 13.79 -9.62
CA ILE A 97 -0.34 14.42 -10.41
C ILE A 97 -1.02 15.56 -9.64
N VAL A 98 -1.02 15.45 -8.33
CA VAL A 98 -1.66 16.41 -7.43
C VAL A 98 -0.72 17.56 -7.04
N SER A 99 0.60 17.31 -6.99
CA SER A 99 1.64 18.31 -6.68
C SER A 99 1.82 19.32 -7.81
#